data_AF-A0A1A9VNJ6-F1
#
_entry.id   AF-A0A1A9VNJ6-F1
#
_cell.length_a   1.000
_cell.length_b   1.000
_cell.length_c   1.000
_cell.angle_alpha   90.00
_cell.angle_beta   90.00
_cell.angle_gamma   90.00
#
_symmetry.space_group_name_H-M   'P 1'
#
loop_
_entity.id
_entity.type
_entity.pdbx_description
1 polymer ?
#
loop_
_entity_poly.entity_id
_entity_poly.type
_entity_poly.pdbx_seq_one_letter_code
_entity_poly.pdbx_strand_id
1 'polypeptide(L)'
;MSYLPEFHGFKHWPRIIMVIVHTWHFFLMVTAIPTLLGGVLNIFLPESPKFLMSQGRNEDALKSLRVVYAMNKRKPKSSYPITQLVDEHPEKSQLNNLRNSDEYKANIRTLSDKRKEATKPFLEGLKQMQPMCSKPYLGLSVQVHLM
;
A
#
# COMPACT_ATOMS: atom_id res chain seq x y z
N MET A 1 55.03 31.47 -38.53
CA MET A 1 55.37 30.10 -38.95
C MET A 1 55.14 29.20 -37.75
N SER A 2 54.18 28.29 -37.66
CA SER A 2 53.38 27.66 -38.70
C SER A 2 52.13 27.10 -38.03
N TYR A 3 50.98 27.39 -38.63
CA TYR A 3 49.73 26.67 -38.45
C TYR A 3 49.95 25.16 -38.64
N LEU A 4 49.27 24.32 -37.87
CA LEU A 4 48.21 23.45 -38.40
C LEU A 4 47.36 22.85 -37.26
N PRO A 5 46.05 22.60 -37.51
CA PRO A 5 45.03 22.35 -36.50
C PRO A 5 44.54 20.88 -36.47
N GLU A 6 43.57 20.64 -35.59
CA GLU A 6 42.59 19.54 -35.55
C GLU A 6 43.09 18.13 -35.19
N PHE A 7 42.45 17.50 -34.19
CA PHE A 7 41.57 16.37 -34.47
C PHE A 7 40.55 16.18 -33.34
N HIS A 8 39.28 16.35 -33.71
CA HIS A 8 38.11 15.95 -32.94
C HIS A 8 38.17 14.46 -32.64
N GLY A 9 38.41 14.11 -31.38
CA GLY A 9 38.28 12.76 -30.85
C GLY A 9 37.24 12.75 -29.74
N PHE A 10 35.98 12.58 -30.12
CA PHE A 10 34.83 12.32 -29.27
C PHE A 10 35.07 11.07 -28.40
N LYS A 11 35.86 11.17 -27.32
CA LYS A 11 36.06 10.07 -26.36
C LYS A 11 34.97 10.12 -25.30
N HIS A 12 33.73 9.97 -25.76
CA HIS A 12 32.63 9.59 -24.89
C HIS A 12 32.80 8.12 -24.54
N TRP A 13 33.70 7.84 -23.61
CA TRP A 13 33.63 6.58 -22.88
C TRP A 13 32.34 6.69 -22.06
N PRO A 14 31.31 5.84 -22.25
CA PRO A 14 30.30 5.73 -21.22
C PRO A 14 31.10 5.37 -19.97
N ARG A 15 31.10 6.25 -18.96
CA ARG A 15 31.58 5.90 -17.63
C ARG A 15 30.59 4.86 -17.13
N ILE A 16 30.81 3.62 -17.57
CA ILE A 16 30.19 2.43 -17.03
C ILE A 16 30.52 2.54 -15.55
N ILE A 17 29.46 2.75 -14.79
CA ILE A 17 29.44 3.04 -13.37
C ILE A 17 30.36 2.03 -12.67
N MET A 18 31.56 2.48 -12.33
CA MET A 18 32.51 1.72 -11.53
C MET A 18 31.96 1.74 -10.11
N VAL A 19 31.06 0.81 -9.78
CA VAL A 19 30.57 0.64 -8.41
C VAL A 19 31.75 0.09 -7.60
N ILE A 20 32.37 0.94 -6.79
CA ILE A 20 33.41 0.51 -5.85
C ILE A 20 32.70 -0.19 -4.69
N VAL A 21 32.60 -1.52 -4.77
CA VAL A 21 31.92 -2.33 -3.76
C VAL A 21 32.77 -2.39 -2.49
N HIS A 22 32.32 -1.68 -1.46
CA HIS A 22 32.88 -1.75 -0.10
C HIS A 22 32.15 -2.80 0.75
N THR A 23 32.82 -3.34 1.77
CA THR A 23 32.30 -4.40 2.66
C THR A 23 30.93 -4.10 3.27
N TRP A 24 30.64 -2.84 3.61
CA TRP A 24 29.35 -2.45 4.19
C TRP A 24 28.16 -2.61 3.22
N HIS A 25 28.39 -2.66 1.90
CA HIS A 25 27.32 -2.96 0.93
C HIS A 25 26.84 -4.41 1.07
N PHE A 26 27.70 -5.35 1.46
CA PHE A 26 27.29 -6.72 1.72
C PHE A 26 26.35 -6.81 2.91
N PHE A 27 26.61 -6.02 3.96
CA PHE A 27 25.67 -5.88 5.08
C PHE A 27 24.30 -5.39 4.59
N LEU A 28 24.25 -4.33 3.77
CA LEU A 28 22.99 -3.85 3.19
C LEU A 28 22.29 -4.87 2.30
N MET A 29 23.03 -5.62 1.48
CA MET A 29 22.43 -6.66 0.62
C MET A 29 21.83 -7.78 1.47
N VAL A 30 22.56 -8.24 2.50
CA VAL A 30 22.09 -9.29 3.41
C VAL A 30 20.86 -8.85 4.19
N THR A 31 20.80 -7.60 4.66
CA THR A 31 19.61 -7.08 5.36
C THR A 31 18.45 -6.76 4.42
N ALA A 32 18.72 -6.40 3.16
CA ALA A 32 17.68 -6.17 2.17
C ALA A 32 16.97 -7.46 1.74
N ILE A 33 17.66 -8.61 1.73
CA ILE A 33 17.07 -9.90 1.34
C ILE A 33 15.81 -10.28 2.16
N PRO A 34 15.83 -10.34 3.51
CA PRO A 34 14.64 -10.68 4.28
C PRO A 34 13.53 -9.63 4.14
N THR A 35 13.87 -8.34 4.01
CA THR A 35 12.89 -7.27 3.75
C THR A 35 12.21 -7.44 2.40
N LEU A 36 12.99 -7.70 1.35
CA LEU A 36 12.46 -7.92 0.00
C LEU A 36 11.63 -9.20 -0.05
N LEU A 37 12.11 -10.28 0.56
CA LEU A 37 11.38 -11.54 0.65
C LEU A 37 10.05 -11.36 1.40
N GLY A 38 10.06 -10.65 2.53
CA GLY A 38 8.85 -10.32 3.27
C GLY A 38 7.86 -9.50 2.45
N GLY A 39 8.34 -8.50 1.71
CA GLY A 39 7.53 -7.69 0.80
C GLY A 39 6.89 -8.53 -0.31
N VAL A 40 7.68 -9.42 -0.94
CA VAL A 40 7.19 -10.33 -1.98
C VAL A 40 6.17 -11.32 -1.41
N LEU A 41 6.44 -11.92 -0.25
CA LEU A 41 5.50 -12.83 0.40
C LEU A 41 4.18 -12.13 0.73
N ASN A 42 4.23 -10.88 1.20
CA ASN A 42 3.03 -10.11 1.53
C ASN A 42 2.08 -9.89 0.34
N ILE A 43 2.60 -9.85 -0.90
CA ILE A 43 1.77 -9.76 -2.12
C ILE A 43 0.94 -11.04 -2.33
N PHE A 44 1.45 -12.20 -1.89
CA PHE A 44 0.75 -13.48 -2.02
C PHE A 44 -0.23 -13.77 -0.88
N LEU A 45 -0.07 -13.12 0.28
CA LEU A 45 -0.98 -13.33 1.40
C LEU A 45 -2.35 -12.69 1.10
N PRO A 46 -3.47 -13.38 1.41
CA PRO A 46 -4.77 -12.77 1.32
C PRO A 46 -4.85 -11.60 2.30
N GLU A 47 -5.50 -10.51 1.87
CA GLU A 47 -5.77 -9.36 2.73
C GLU A 47 -6.48 -9.79 4.03
N SER A 48 -6.15 -9.09 5.11
CA SER A 48 -6.66 -9.41 6.45
C SER A 48 -8.20 -9.40 6.45
N PRO A 49 -8.87 -10.49 6.86
CA PRO A 49 -10.33 -10.55 6.84
C PRO A 49 -10.96 -9.46 7.73
N LYS A 50 -10.32 -9.12 8.85
CA LYS A 50 -10.76 -8.03 9.73
C LYS A 50 -10.71 -6.66 9.04
N PHE A 51 -9.67 -6.42 8.24
CA PHE A 51 -9.56 -5.18 7.46
C PHE A 51 -10.65 -5.11 6.38
N LEU A 52 -10.89 -6.20 5.66
CA LEU A 52 -11.93 -6.25 4.63
C LEU A 52 -13.33 -6.02 5.23
N MET A 53 -13.61 -6.55 6.42
CA MET A 53 -14.86 -6.29 7.16
C MET A 53 -15.00 -4.81 7.57
N SER A 54 -13.94 -4.19 8.09
CA SER A 54 -14.00 -2.77 8.52
C SER A 54 -14.16 -1.77 7.36
N GLN A 55 -13.84 -2.21 6.14
CA GLN A 55 -14.05 -1.48 4.89
C GLN A 55 -15.44 -1.76 4.25
N GLY A 56 -16.29 -2.59 4.88
CA GLY A 56 -17.60 -2.97 4.33
C GLY A 56 -17.51 -3.96 3.15
N ARG A 57 -16.38 -4.66 2.97
CA ARG A 57 -16.15 -5.66 1.92
C ARG A 57 -16.27 -7.08 2.47
N ASN A 58 -17.44 -7.40 3.01
CA ASN A 58 -17.69 -8.68 3.69
C ASN A 58 -17.53 -9.91 2.77
N GLU A 59 -17.91 -9.80 1.50
CA GLU A 59 -17.75 -10.90 0.52
C GLU A 59 -16.27 -11.27 0.29
N ASP A 60 -15.40 -10.25 0.21
CA ASP A 60 -13.97 -10.48 0.03
C ASP A 60 -13.33 -11.00 1.34
N ALA A 61 -13.78 -10.50 2.50
CA ALA A 61 -13.37 -11.03 3.79
C ALA A 61 -13.69 -12.53 3.90
N LEU A 62 -14.88 -12.94 3.42
CA LEU A 62 -15.29 -14.33 3.41
C LEU A 62 -14.40 -15.18 2.49
N LYS A 63 -13.98 -14.66 1.33
CA LYS A 63 -13.00 -15.34 0.46
C LYS A 63 -11.65 -15.52 1.16
N SER A 64 -11.14 -14.48 1.84
CA SER A 64 -9.91 -14.58 2.63
C SER A 64 -10.04 -15.66 3.72
N LEU A 65 -11.16 -15.70 4.45
CA LEU A 65 -11.42 -16.73 5.46
C LEU A 65 -11.47 -18.15 4.86
N ARG A 66 -12.10 -18.33 3.69
CA ARG A 66 -12.12 -19.63 2.99
C ARG A 66 -10.71 -20.07 2.57
N VAL A 67 -9.86 -19.15 2.11
CA VAL A 67 -8.46 -19.45 1.76
C VAL A 67 -7.68 -19.91 2.99
N VAL A 68 -7.75 -19.15 4.08
CA VAL A 68 -7.08 -19.49 5.34
C VAL A 68 -7.59 -20.82 5.90
N TYR A 69 -8.90 -21.06 5.84
CA TYR A 69 -9.50 -22.34 6.25
C TYR A 69 -8.98 -23.51 5.41
N ALA A 70 -8.95 -23.37 4.08
CA ALA A 70 -8.45 -24.40 3.18
C ALA A 70 -6.97 -24.70 3.43
N MET A 71 -6.15 -23.68 3.68
CA MET A 71 -4.74 -23.85 4.02
C MET A 71 -4.57 -24.57 5.37
N ASN A 72 -5.33 -24.19 6.39
CA ASN A 72 -5.21 -24.74 7.74
C ASN A 72 -5.77 -26.16 7.89
N LYS A 73 -6.87 -26.47 7.20
CA LYS A 73 -7.57 -27.76 7.31
C LYS A 73 -7.30 -28.71 6.14
N ARG A 74 -6.60 -28.25 5.10
CA ARG A 74 -6.39 -28.97 3.81
C ARG A 74 -7.70 -29.49 3.19
N LYS A 75 -8.81 -28.81 3.48
CA LYS A 75 -10.16 -29.13 2.98
C LYS A 75 -10.53 -28.19 1.84
N PRO A 76 -11.44 -28.59 0.93
CA PRO A 76 -11.87 -27.73 -0.15
C PRO A 76 -12.54 -26.45 0.39
N LYS A 77 -12.36 -25.34 -0.33
CA LYS A 77 -12.94 -24.03 0.03
C LYS A 77 -14.47 -24.04 0.15
N SER A 78 -15.14 -24.99 -0.51
CA SER A 78 -16.59 -25.22 -0.45
C SER A 78 -17.07 -25.82 0.88
N SER A 79 -16.17 -26.44 1.66
CA SER A 79 -16.50 -27.02 2.97
C SER A 79 -16.52 -25.99 4.11
N TYR A 80 -16.36 -24.71 3.79
CA TYR A 80 -16.37 -23.65 4.81
C TYR A 80 -17.81 -23.43 5.32
N PRO A 81 -18.06 -23.57 6.64
CA PRO A 81 -19.43 -23.61 7.17
C PRO A 81 -20.10 -22.22 7.25
N ILE A 82 -19.35 -21.14 7.08
CA ILE A 82 -19.87 -19.77 7.21
C ILE A 82 -20.18 -19.22 5.82
N THR A 83 -21.43 -18.86 5.59
CA THR A 83 -21.93 -18.37 4.30
C THR A 83 -21.99 -16.84 4.23
N GLN A 84 -22.23 -16.16 5.37
CA GLN A 84 -22.34 -14.70 5.44
C GLN A 84 -21.67 -14.18 6.72
N LEU A 85 -21.09 -12.99 6.63
CA LEU A 85 -20.50 -12.26 7.75
C LEU A 85 -21.43 -11.12 8.16
N VAL A 86 -21.48 -10.82 9.46
CA VAL A 86 -22.24 -9.68 9.98
C VAL A 86 -21.56 -8.40 9.54
N ASP A 87 -22.33 -7.47 8.97
CA ASP A 87 -21.82 -6.18 8.55
C ASP A 87 -21.75 -5.23 9.76
N GLU A 88 -20.54 -4.93 10.21
CA GLU A 88 -20.32 -4.05 11.34
C GLU A 88 -20.61 -2.58 10.97
N HIS A 89 -20.44 -2.22 9.69
CA HIS A 89 -20.55 -0.84 9.19
C HIS A 89 -21.41 -0.79 7.91
N PRO A 90 -22.74 -0.90 8.03
CA PRO A 90 -23.64 -0.96 6.89
C PRO A 90 -23.56 0.29 6.00
N GLU A 91 -23.26 1.48 6.55
CA GLU A 91 -23.11 2.70 5.74
C GLU A 91 -21.95 2.62 4.75
N LYS A 92 -20.82 1.98 5.12
CA LYS A 92 -19.66 1.82 4.23
C LYS A 92 -19.94 0.82 3.12
N SER A 93 -20.67 -0.25 3.46
CA SER A 93 -21.12 -1.26 2.50
C SER A 93 -22.06 -0.64 1.47
N GLN A 94 -23.04 0.16 1.90
CA GLN A 94 -23.93 0.92 1.01
C GLN A 94 -23.17 1.91 0.14
N LEU A 95 -22.22 2.67 0.72
CA LEU A 95 -21.38 3.60 -0.02
C LEU A 95 -20.56 2.89 -1.10
N ASN A 96 -19.95 1.73 -0.80
CA ASN A 96 -19.21 0.95 -1.77
C ASN A 96 -20.09 0.47 -2.92
N ASN A 97 -21.31 0.03 -2.64
CA ASN A 97 -22.28 -0.37 -3.67
C ASN A 97 -22.67 0.83 -4.56
N LEU A 98 -22.94 1.99 -3.96
CA LEU A 98 -23.23 3.23 -4.69
C LEU A 98 -22.05 3.64 -5.58
N ARG A 99 -20.83 3.58 -5.04
CA ARG A 99 -19.60 3.95 -5.76
C ARG A 99 -19.28 3.00 -6.93
N ASN A 100 -19.69 1.74 -6.81
CA ASN A 100 -19.55 0.74 -7.86
C ASN A 100 -20.61 0.84 -8.96
N SER A 101 -21.73 1.53 -8.71
CA SER A 101 -22.80 1.75 -9.68
C SER A 101 -22.31 2.47 -10.93
N ASP A 102 -22.81 2.04 -12.08
CA ASP A 102 -22.48 2.62 -13.39
C ASP A 102 -22.90 4.10 -13.47
N GLU A 103 -23.99 4.48 -12.79
CA GLU A 103 -24.44 5.86 -12.70
C GLU A 103 -23.43 6.76 -11.98
N TYR A 104 -22.90 6.31 -10.84
CA TYR A 104 -21.89 7.05 -10.09
C TYR A 104 -20.59 7.21 -10.90
N LYS A 105 -20.13 6.12 -11.52
CA LYS A 105 -18.97 6.15 -12.41
C LYS A 105 -19.18 7.07 -13.62
N ALA A 106 -20.39 7.08 -14.16
CA ALA A 106 -20.78 7.96 -15.26
C ALA A 106 -20.87 9.44 -14.83
N ASN A 107 -21.03 9.75 -13.55
CA ASN A 107 -20.99 11.13 -13.06
C ASN A 107 -19.55 11.65 -12.88
N ILE A 108 -18.57 10.77 -12.61
CA ILE A 108 -17.14 11.12 -12.52
C ILE A 108 -16.48 11.05 -13.91
N ARG A 109 -16.94 11.90 -14.84
CA ARG A 109 -16.38 11.98 -16.21
C ARG A 109 -15.14 12.85 -16.31
N THR A 110 -15.01 13.87 -15.45
CA THR A 110 -13.89 14.81 -15.54
C THR A 110 -12.66 14.31 -14.77
N LEU A 111 -11.47 14.63 -15.29
CA LEU A 111 -10.19 14.33 -14.62
C LEU A 111 -10.08 15.02 -13.24
N SER A 112 -10.71 16.20 -13.09
CA SER A 112 -10.76 16.95 -11.84
C SER A 112 -11.55 16.18 -10.75
N ASP A 113 -12.70 15.60 -11.12
CA ASP A 113 -13.53 14.83 -10.19
C ASP A 113 -12.83 13.54 -9.76
N LYS A 114 -12.14 12.85 -10.68
CA LYS A 114 -11.33 11.67 -10.34
C LYS A 114 -10.21 12.00 -9.35
N ARG A 115 -9.52 13.13 -9.55
CA ARG A 115 -8.46 13.58 -8.65
C ARG A 115 -9.03 13.91 -7.27
N LYS A 116 -10.13 14.67 -7.22
CA LYS A 116 -10.82 14.99 -5.95
C LYS A 116 -11.23 13.72 -5.22
N GLU A 117 -11.89 12.78 -5.90
CA GLU A 117 -12.32 11.51 -5.33
C GLU A 117 -11.14 10.69 -4.77
N ALA A 118 -10.01 10.62 -5.48
CA ALA A 118 -8.82 9.94 -5.00
C ALA A 118 -8.20 10.61 -3.76
N THR A 119 -8.30 11.94 -3.64
CA THR A 119 -7.76 12.68 -2.49
C THR A 119 -8.65 12.67 -1.24
N LYS A 120 -9.97 12.45 -1.38
CA LYS A 120 -10.92 12.41 -0.26
C LYS A 120 -10.54 11.45 0.88
N PRO A 121 -10.26 10.15 0.63
CA PRO A 121 -9.95 9.21 1.72
C PRO A 121 -8.65 9.58 2.44
N PHE A 122 -7.68 10.18 1.74
CA PHE A 122 -6.46 10.67 2.35
C PHE A 122 -6.72 11.86 3.28
N LEU A 123 -7.53 12.83 2.83
CA LEU A 123 -7.94 13.98 3.64
C LEU A 123 -8.75 13.56 4.87
N GLU A 124 -9.63 12.57 4.74
CA GLU A 124 -10.35 11.97 5.86
C GLU A 124 -9.42 11.29 6.85
N GLY A 125 -8.42 10.53 6.35
CA GLY A 125 -7.38 9.93 7.20
C GLY A 125 -6.56 10.98 7.96
N LEU A 126 -6.19 12.09 7.31
CA LEU A 126 -5.53 13.21 7.99
C LEU A 126 -6.44 13.84 9.06
N LYS A 127 -7.74 13.96 8.78
CA LYS A 127 -8.72 14.46 9.74
C LYS A 127 -8.89 13.53 10.95
N GLN A 128 -8.77 12.21 10.77
CA GLN A 128 -8.75 11.24 11.88
C GLN A 128 -7.50 11.36 12.76
N MET A 129 -6.37 11.78 12.18
CA MET A 129 -5.13 12.03 12.93
C MET A 129 -5.07 13.43 13.58
N GLN A 130 -5.89 14.37 13.12
CA GLN A 130 -6.01 15.73 13.70
C GLN A 130 -6.08 15.74 15.25
N PRO A 131 -6.90 14.92 15.92
CA PRO A 131 -6.94 14.89 17.39
C PRO A 131 -5.65 14.42 18.06
N MET A 132 -4.80 13.63 17.39
CA MET A 132 -3.51 13.21 17.96
C MET A 132 -2.52 14.37 18.07
N CYS A 133 -2.65 15.34 17.16
CA CYS A 133 -1.82 16.56 17.16
C CYS A 133 -2.48 17.72 17.91
N SER A 134 -3.67 17.54 18.48
CA SER A 134 -4.35 18.57 19.27
C SER A 134 -4.00 18.45 20.77
N LYS A 135 -4.14 19.57 21.50
CA LYS A 135 -4.00 19.58 22.96
C LYS A 135 -5.22 18.90 23.58
N PRO A 136 -5.05 18.02 24.59
CA PRO A 136 -3.84 17.81 25.40
C PRO A 136 -2.91 16.67 24.94
N TYR A 137 -3.29 15.85 23.96
CA TYR A 137 -2.62 14.58 23.66
C TYR A 137 -1.15 14.72 23.21
N LEU A 138 -0.86 15.73 22.38
CA LEU A 138 0.52 15.96 21.90
C LEU A 138 1.48 16.32 23.04
N GLY A 139 1.05 17.17 23.97
CA GLY A 139 1.86 17.55 25.14
C GLY A 139 2.12 16.38 26.08
N LEU A 140 1.10 15.54 26.29
CA LEU A 140 1.22 14.34 27.12
C LEU A 140 2.19 13.31 26.51
N SER A 141 2.12 13.10 25.19
CA SER A 141 3.02 12.19 24.47
C SER A 141 4.48 12.61 24.55
N VAL A 142 4.75 13.91 24.40
CA VAL A 142 6.09 14.50 24.56
C VAL A 142 6.57 14.38 26.01
N GLN A 143 5.70 14.63 26.99
CA GLN A 143 6.04 14.51 28.40
C GLN A 143 6.42 13.07 28.79
N VAL A 144 5.71 12.06 28.26
CA VAL A 144 6.00 10.64 28.54
C VAL A 144 7.31 10.17 27.90
N HIS A 145 7.69 10.70 26.73
CA HIS A 145 8.93 10.30 26.06
C HIS A 145 10.16 11.10 26.49
N LEU A 146 9.98 12.26 27.14
CA LEU A 146 11.05 13.10 27.67
C LEU A 146 11.30 12.90 29.17
N MET A 147 10.48 12.13 29.87
CA MET A 147 10.72 11.62 31.23
C MET A 147 11.52 10.33 31.18
#